data_AF-A0A2H0HTE9-F1
#
_entry.id   AF-A0A2H0HTE9-F1
#
_cell.length_a   1.000
_cell.length_b   1.000
_cell.length_c   1.000
_cell.angle_alpha   90.00
_cell.angle_beta   90.00
_cell.angle_gamma   90.00
#
_symmetry.space_group_name_H-M   'P 1'
#
loop_
_entity.id
_entity.type
_entity.pdbx_description
1 polymer ?
#
loop_
_entity_poly.entity_id
_entity_poly.type
_entity_poly.pdbx_seq_one_letter_code
_entity_poly.pdbx_strand_id
1 'polypeptide(L)'
;MEWRFDAYCDALVKVLSNADRSQPARWYLKGLMLPGSRKDVEPMAARVHPEEVRSAHQSMHHLVAHAEWSDDAVCTGIIDDT
;
A
#
# COMPACT_ATOMS: atom_id res chain seq x y z
N MET A 1 14.17 0.03 13.37
CA MET A 1 14.14 0.02 11.89
C MET A 1 12.69 -0.05 11.41
N GLU A 2 11.85 -0.89 12.02
CA GLU A 2 10.41 -1.00 11.73
C GLU A 2 9.61 0.30 11.93
N TRP A 3 9.84 1.03 13.04
CA TRP A 3 9.01 2.21 13.37
C TRP A 3 9.03 3.34 12.31
N ARG A 4 10.14 3.51 11.56
CA ARG A 4 10.22 4.52 10.49
C ARG A 4 9.38 4.11 9.28
N PHE A 5 9.36 2.80 8.99
CA PHE A 5 8.54 2.26 7.93
C PHE A 5 7.05 2.32 8.31
N ASP A 6 6.72 2.02 9.57
CA ASP A 6 5.35 2.13 10.06
C ASP A 6 4.87 3.59 10.04
N ALA A 7 5.68 4.54 10.51
CA ALA A 7 5.34 5.97 10.47
C ALA A 7 5.15 6.46 9.02
N TYR A 8 6.00 6.04 8.09
CA TYR A 8 5.86 6.34 6.67
C TYR A 8 4.59 5.72 6.08
N CYS A 9 4.30 4.46 6.41
CA CYS A 9 3.06 3.80 6.00
C CYS A 9 1.83 4.51 6.58
N ASP A 10 1.87 4.96 7.83
CA ASP A 10 0.79 5.68 8.48
C ASP A 10 0.48 7.01 7.76
N ALA A 11 1.52 7.76 7.40
CA ALA A 11 1.38 9.00 6.64
C ALA A 11 0.78 8.74 5.26
N LEU A 12 1.32 7.77 4.52
CA LEU A 12 0.82 7.41 3.19
C LEU A 12 -0.59 6.86 3.20
N VAL A 13 -0.92 5.99 4.16
CA VAL A 13 -2.26 5.40 4.30
C VAL A 13 -3.30 6.48 4.56
N LYS A 14 -2.98 7.51 5.34
CA LYS A 14 -3.91 8.64 5.56
C LYS A 14 -4.24 9.40 4.27
N VAL A 15 -3.30 9.47 3.33
CA VAL A 15 -3.47 10.18 2.07
C VAL A 15 -4.09 9.28 0.98
N LEU A 16 -3.70 8.02 0.93
CA LEU A 16 -4.15 7.04 -0.07
C LEU A 16 -5.55 6.48 0.21
N SER A 17 -5.99 6.48 1.47
CA SER A 17 -7.06 5.59 1.91
C SER A 17 -7.95 6.20 3.01
N ASN A 18 -9.25 6.13 2.79
CA ASN A 18 -10.26 6.16 3.85
C ASN A 18 -10.03 4.94 4.77
N ALA A 19 -10.53 4.95 6.02
CA ALA A 19 -10.20 3.93 7.04
C ALA A 19 -10.31 2.47 6.57
N ASP A 20 -11.28 2.16 5.71
CA ASP A 20 -11.55 0.83 5.11
C ASP A 20 -10.45 0.33 4.15
N ARG A 21 -9.60 1.23 3.64
CA ARG A 21 -8.54 0.92 2.65
C ARG A 21 -7.14 0.93 3.26
N SER A 22 -7.04 0.98 4.59
CA SER A 22 -5.76 1.06 5.31
C SER A 22 -4.94 -0.23 5.21
N GLN A 23 -5.57 -1.39 5.41
CA GLN A 23 -4.88 -2.68 5.36
C GLN A 23 -4.35 -3.02 3.95
N PRO A 24 -5.12 -2.87 2.85
CA PRO A 24 -4.62 -3.07 1.50
C PRO A 24 -3.45 -2.14 1.14
N ALA A 25 -3.45 -0.90 1.62
CA ALA A 25 -2.36 0.04 1.38
C ALA A 25 -1.07 -0.39 2.08
N ARG A 26 -1.15 -0.87 3.33
CA ARG A 26 0.02 -1.44 4.04
C ARG A 26 0.55 -2.68 3.35
N TRP A 27 -0.32 -3.58 2.89
CA TRP A 27 0.08 -4.75 2.11
C TRP A 27 0.78 -4.38 0.81
N TYR A 28 0.27 -3.38 0.09
CA TYR A 28 0.90 -2.88 -1.13
C TYR A 28 2.29 -2.30 -0.87
N LEU A 29 2.42 -1.39 0.10
CA LEU A 29 3.71 -0.79 0.49
C LEU A 29 4.73 -1.85 0.94
N LYS A 30 4.31 -2.81 1.77
CA LYS A 30 5.15 -3.92 2.19
C LYS A 30 5.57 -4.79 1.00
N GLY A 31 4.65 -5.08 0.08
CA GLY A 31 4.91 -5.88 -1.12
C GLY A 31 5.96 -5.28 -2.04
N LEU A 32 6.08 -3.94 -2.09
CA LEU A 32 7.08 -3.22 -2.89
C LEU A 32 8.50 -3.33 -2.30
N MET A 33 8.59 -3.44 -0.97
CA MET A 33 9.85 -3.55 -0.24
C MET A 33 10.42 -4.97 -0.21
N LEU A 34 9.55 -5.98 -0.33
CA LEU A 34 9.96 -7.39 -0.37
C LEU A 34 10.63 -7.74 -1.71
N PRO A 35 11.58 -8.69 -1.72
CA PRO A 35 12.22 -9.15 -2.95
C PRO A 35 11.22 -9.82 -3.90
N GLY A 36 11.38 -9.57 -5.21
CA GLY A 36 10.55 -10.15 -6.27
C GLY A 36 10.04 -9.11 -7.29
N SER A 37 9.18 -9.55 -8.22
CA SER A 37 8.50 -8.64 -9.15
C SER A 37 7.63 -7.65 -8.38
N ARG A 38 7.78 -6.36 -8.71
CA ARG A 38 6.99 -5.23 -8.18
C ARG A 38 5.92 -4.75 -9.17
N LYS A 39 5.93 -5.27 -10.40
CA LYS A 39 5.00 -4.88 -11.46
C LYS A 39 3.64 -5.55 -11.28
N ASP A 40 3.64 -6.74 -10.69
CA ASP A 40 2.46 -7.59 -10.56
C ASP A 40 1.99 -7.66 -9.11
N VAL A 41 0.72 -7.34 -8.88
CA VAL A 41 0.12 -7.29 -7.54
C VAL A 41 -0.10 -8.69 -6.95
N GLU A 42 -0.33 -9.71 -7.77
CA GLU A 42 -0.60 -11.08 -7.30
C GLU A 42 0.63 -11.71 -6.58
N PRO A 43 1.85 -11.67 -7.14
CA PRO A 43 3.05 -12.06 -6.41
C PRO A 43 3.28 -11.26 -5.12
N MET A 44 2.91 -9.98 -5.08
CA MET A 44 2.99 -9.17 -3.87
C MET A 44 2.02 -9.67 -2.80
N ALA A 45 0.77 -9.93 -3.17
CA ALA A 45 -0.27 -10.47 -2.28
C ALA A 45 0.15 -11.81 -1.68
N ALA A 46 0.73 -12.71 -2.50
CA ALA A 46 1.23 -14.00 -2.04
C ALA A 46 2.34 -13.88 -0.97
N ARG A 47 3.14 -12.81 -1.02
CA ARG A 47 4.21 -12.56 -0.05
C ARG A 47 3.72 -11.93 1.24
N VAL A 48 2.73 -11.04 1.17
CA VAL A 48 2.28 -10.23 2.32
C VAL A 48 1.10 -10.83 3.06
N HIS A 49 0.30 -11.65 2.40
CA HIS A 49 -0.88 -12.30 2.97
C HIS A 49 -1.11 -13.70 2.35
N PRO A 50 -0.22 -14.67 2.63
CA PRO A 50 -0.24 -15.99 2.00
C PRO A 50 -1.49 -16.81 2.32
N GLU A 51 -2.15 -16.53 3.44
CA GLU A 51 -3.35 -17.26 3.87
C GLU A 51 -4.58 -16.95 3.00
N GLU A 52 -4.66 -15.74 2.42
CA GLU A 52 -5.78 -15.32 1.57
C GLU A 52 -5.31 -14.52 0.35
N VAL A 53 -4.44 -15.12 -0.46
CA VAL A 53 -3.79 -14.46 -1.62
C VAL A 53 -4.79 -13.80 -2.56
N ARG A 54 -5.89 -14.48 -2.88
CA ARG A 54 -6.90 -13.96 -3.81
C ARG A 54 -7.57 -12.70 -3.26
N SER A 55 -7.96 -12.72 -1.99
CA SER A 55 -8.62 -11.58 -1.33
C SER A 55 -7.66 -10.39 -1.28
N ALA A 56 -6.45 -10.61 -0.77
CA ALA A 56 -5.42 -9.58 -0.70
C ALA A 56 -5.07 -9.00 -2.08
N HIS A 57 -4.94 -9.85 -3.10
CA HIS A 57 -4.69 -9.40 -4.48
C HIS A 57 -5.80 -8.48 -4.98
N GLN A 58 -7.08 -8.87 -4.83
CA GLN A 58 -8.20 -8.06 -5.29
C GLN A 58 -8.29 -6.74 -4.55
N SER A 59 -8.14 -6.74 -3.22
CA SER A 59 -8.15 -5.50 -2.43
C SER A 59 -6.99 -4.57 -2.78
N MET A 60 -5.77 -5.09 -2.96
CA MET A 60 -4.60 -4.32 -3.39
C MET A 60 -4.74 -3.81 -4.82
N HIS A 61 -5.29 -4.62 -5.73
CA HIS A 61 -5.52 -4.22 -7.11
C HIS A 61 -6.58 -3.12 -7.20
N HIS A 62 -7.67 -3.24 -6.44
CA HIS A 62 -8.70 -2.21 -6.38
C HIS A 62 -8.16 -0.90 -5.80
N LEU A 63 -7.32 -0.97 -4.76
CA LEU A 63 -6.61 0.19 -4.23
C LEU A 63 -5.78 0.90 -5.31
N VAL A 64 -4.90 0.20 -6.03
CA VAL A 64 -3.99 0.86 -6.97
C VAL A 64 -4.66 1.27 -8.28
N ALA A 65 -5.68 0.53 -8.74
CA ALA A 65 -6.30 0.76 -10.05
C ALA A 65 -7.60 1.60 -10.00
N HIS A 66 -8.28 1.66 -8.86
CA HIS A 66 -9.64 2.24 -8.78
C HIS A 66 -9.89 3.14 -7.56
N ALA A 67 -8.92 3.33 -6.65
CA ALA A 67 -9.19 4.18 -5.50
C ALA A 67 -9.21 5.66 -5.90
N GLU A 68 -10.15 6.40 -5.32
CA GLU A 68 -10.35 7.86 -5.48
C GLU A 68 -9.30 8.67 -4.72
N TRP A 69 -8.02 8.29 -4.78
CA TRP A 69 -6.95 9.08 -4.20
C TRP A 69 -6.52 10.18 -5.16
N SER A 70 -6.15 11.33 -4.60
CA SER A 70 -5.63 12.45 -5.38
C SER A 70 -4.13 12.29 -5.54
N ASP A 71 -3.65 12.17 -6.78
CA ASP A 71 -2.22 12.11 -7.11
C ASP A 71 -1.47 13.31 -6.52
N ASP A 72 -2.06 14.51 -6.58
CA ASP A 72 -1.49 15.74 -6.04
C ASP A 72 -1.34 15.71 -4.51
N ALA A 73 -2.35 15.14 -3.82
CA ALA A 73 -2.30 14.97 -2.37
C ALA A 73 -1.21 13.97 -1.96
N VAL A 74 -1.04 12.88 -2.72
CA VAL A 74 0.02 11.90 -2.49
C VAL A 74 1.40 12.49 -2.72
N CYS A 75 1.59 13.27 -3.78
CA CYS A 75 2.89 13.91 -4.05
C CYS A 75 3.23 15.00 -3.03
N THR A 76 2.27 15.83 -2.62
CA THR A 76 2.53 16.96 -1.71
C THR A 76 2.60 16.53 -0.25
N GLY A 77 1.67 15.69 0.21
CA GLY A 77 1.56 15.32 1.63
C GLY A 77 2.72 14.51 2.19
N ILE A 78 3.58 13.94 1.33
CA ILE A 78 4.78 13.20 1.73
C ILE A 78 6.02 14.11 1.80
N ILE A 79 6.05 15.21 1.03
CA ILE A 79 7.21 16.10 0.93
C ILE A 79 7.27 17.09 2.10
N ASP A 80 6.13 17.48 2.67
CA ASP A 80 6.06 18.48 3.75
C ASP A 80 6.48 17.97 5.15
N ASP A 81 6.81 16.68 5.32
CA ASP A 81 7.19 16.05 6.61
C ASP A 81 8.65 15.56 6.62
N THR A 82 9.50 16.02 5.68
CA THR A 82 10.95 15.75 5.61
C THR A 82 11.77 17.03 5.70
#